data_AF-A0A402AZD0-F1
#
_entry.id   AF-A0A402AZD0-F1
#
_cell.length_a   1.000
_cell.length_b   1.000
_cell.length_c   1.000
_cell.angle_alpha   90.00
_cell.angle_beta   90.00
_cell.angle_gamma   90.00
#
_symmetry.space_group_name_H-M   'P 1'
#
loop_
_entity.id
_entity.type
_entity.pdbx_description
1 polymer ?
#
loop_
_entity_poly.entity_id
_entity_poly.type
_entity_poly.pdbx_seq_one_letter_code
_entity_poly.pdbx_strand_id
1 'polypeptide(L)'
;MRFRMARRLLLTTPLSVTDICFEVGYTSTGSFTSRFTQLIGLPPRLLRRQAHEFELPRIENTEQDPALPAPVHMKNGFPGWISAPPTFQGTIYVGLFSRPIPQGPPVSCTQLHAPGFYHLTNISDGVYYLMAAAFPMATDLQLYLEPGENILLAKSAGPIIIHNGYVAGDPNLVLRPPLLTDPPLVMALPLRINRKTKRY
;
A
#
# COMPACT_ATOMS: atom_id res chain seq x y z
N MET A 1 18.91 3.03 8.38
CA MET A 1 18.68 3.79 9.64
C MET A 1 18.33 5.26 9.40
N ARG A 2 19.17 6.06 8.73
CA ARG A 2 18.95 7.52 8.49
C ARG A 2 17.63 7.90 7.82
N PHE A 3 17.21 7.19 6.76
CA PHE A 3 15.97 7.52 6.04
C PHE A 3 14.69 7.15 6.80
N ARG A 4 14.75 6.15 7.69
CA ARG A 4 13.64 5.84 8.62
C ARG A 4 13.44 6.99 9.61
N MET A 5 14.54 7.51 10.16
CA MET A 5 14.52 8.68 11.03
C MET A 5 14.07 9.95 10.29
N ALA A 6 14.55 10.18 9.06
CA ALA A 6 14.08 11.29 8.22
C ALA A 6 12.57 11.23 7.97
N ARG A 7 12.05 10.04 7.67
CA ARG A 7 10.61 9.81 7.53
C ARG A 7 9.88 10.12 8.84
N ARG A 8 10.38 9.65 9.98
CA ARG A 8 9.81 9.95 11.29
C ARG A 8 9.67 11.45 11.51
N LEU A 9 10.78 12.18 11.39
CA LEU A 9 10.79 13.64 11.57
C LEU A 9 9.84 14.33 10.59
N LEU A 10 9.73 13.86 9.35
CA LEU A 10 8.79 14.43 8.38
C LEU A 10 7.32 14.31 8.82
N LEU A 11 6.98 13.24 9.53
CA LEU A 11 5.61 12.87 9.88
C LEU A 11 5.22 13.31 11.29
N THR A 12 6.17 13.42 12.21
CA THR A 12 5.91 13.70 13.64
C THR A 12 6.35 15.09 14.09
N THR A 13 7.08 15.84 13.28
CA THR A 13 7.59 17.16 13.66
C THR A 13 7.30 18.22 12.60
N PRO A 14 7.25 19.52 13.00
CA PRO A 14 7.10 20.63 12.07
C PRO A 14 8.41 21.03 11.35
N LEU A 15 9.53 20.34 11.61
CA LEU A 15 10.85 20.68 11.06
C LEU A 15 10.82 20.79 9.53
N SER A 16 11.50 21.76 8.92
CA SER A 16 11.50 21.87 7.47
C SER A 16 12.23 20.68 6.82
N VAL A 17 11.96 20.41 5.54
CA VAL A 17 12.69 19.37 4.79
C VAL A 17 14.20 19.64 4.79
N THR A 18 14.60 20.92 4.86
CA THR A 18 15.99 21.36 4.95
C THR A 18 16.60 21.00 6.30
N ASP A 19 15.90 21.27 7.40
CA ASP A 19 16.39 20.95 8.75
C ASP A 19 16.55 19.44 8.93
N ILE A 20 15.54 18.68 8.49
CA ILE A 20 15.57 17.21 8.52
C ILE A 20 16.72 16.67 7.67
N CYS A 21 17.01 17.28 6.51
CA CYS A 21 18.12 16.89 5.66
C CYS A 21 19.46 16.99 6.41
N PHE A 22 19.72 18.11 7.08
CA PHE A 22 20.95 18.29 7.85
C PHE A 22 20.99 17.40 9.10
N GLU A 23 19.86 17.22 9.78
CA GLU A 23 19.78 16.42 10.99
C GLU A 23 20.08 14.93 10.75
N VAL A 24 19.73 14.41 9.57
CA VAL A 24 20.07 13.02 9.18
C VAL A 24 21.42 12.90 8.47
N GLY A 25 22.21 13.98 8.44
CA GLY A 25 23.61 13.99 8.00
C GLY A 25 23.83 14.20 6.49
N TYR A 26 22.86 14.80 5.77
CA TYR A 26 23.06 15.24 4.38
C TYR A 26 23.50 16.69 4.33
N THR A 27 24.38 17.02 3.38
CA THR A 27 24.88 18.38 3.15
C THR A 27 24.13 19.12 2.03
N SER A 28 23.22 18.45 1.33
CA SER A 28 22.42 19.01 0.24
C SER A 28 21.02 18.42 0.20
N THR A 29 20.03 19.31 0.13
CA THR A 29 18.60 18.98 0.03
C THR A 29 18.25 18.24 -1.25
N GLY A 30 18.95 18.52 -2.36
CA GLY A 30 18.75 17.83 -3.64
C GLY A 30 19.15 16.35 -3.58
N SER A 31 20.35 16.07 -3.05
CA SER A 31 20.86 14.71 -2.86
C SER A 31 20.02 13.92 -1.86
N PHE A 32 19.62 14.56 -0.75
CA PHE A 32 18.69 13.98 0.20
C PHE A 32 17.35 13.62 -0.45
N THR A 33 16.73 14.57 -1.17
CA THR A 33 15.41 14.37 -1.77
C THR A 33 15.41 13.24 -2.79
N SER A 34 16.42 13.19 -3.66
CA SER A 34 16.54 12.12 -4.67
C SER A 34 16.65 10.75 -3.99
N ARG A 35 17.56 10.62 -3.03
CA ARG A 35 17.82 9.34 -2.36
C ARG A 35 16.70 8.92 -1.41
N PHE A 36 16.06 9.87 -0.75
CA PHE A 36 14.83 9.66 0.02
C PHE A 36 13.72 9.14 -0.89
N THR A 37 13.51 9.77 -2.05
CA THR A 37 12.47 9.34 -3.01
C THR A 37 12.74 7.94 -3.54
N GLN A 38 13.99 7.60 -3.86
CA GLN A 38 14.35 6.24 -4.29
C GLN A 38 14.07 5.20 -3.20
N LEU A 39 14.31 5.54 -1.93
CA LEU A 39 14.23 4.59 -0.81
C LEU A 39 12.90 4.59 -0.06
N ILE A 40 12.05 5.60 -0.23
CA ILE A 40 10.74 5.72 0.43
C ILE A 40 9.62 5.74 -0.60
N GLY A 41 9.92 5.97 -1.88
CA GLY A 41 8.97 5.95 -2.97
C GLY A 41 8.18 7.24 -3.16
N LEU A 42 8.32 8.21 -2.26
CA LEU A 42 7.67 9.51 -2.31
C LEU A 42 8.67 10.62 -1.96
N PRO A 43 8.60 11.79 -2.63
CA PRO A 43 9.35 12.96 -2.21
C PRO A 43 8.97 13.42 -0.79
N PRO A 44 9.92 13.97 0.00
CA PRO A 44 9.68 14.41 1.39
C PRO A 44 8.46 15.33 1.55
N ARG A 45 8.36 16.36 0.69
CA ARG A 45 7.24 17.32 0.72
C ARG A 45 5.90 16.66 0.41
N LEU A 46 5.89 15.73 -0.55
CA LEU A 46 4.68 15.01 -0.94
C LEU A 46 4.22 14.08 0.18
N LEU A 47 5.16 13.37 0.80
CA LEU A 47 4.90 12.51 1.95
C LEU A 47 4.26 13.30 3.10
N ARG A 48 4.83 14.46 3.48
CA ARG A 48 4.27 15.29 4.55
C ARG A 48 2.88 15.81 4.20
N ARG A 49 2.67 16.30 2.98
CA ARG A 49 1.35 16.78 2.56
C ARG A 49 0.31 15.67 2.62
N GLN A 50 0.64 14.49 2.10
CA GLN A 50 -0.27 13.35 2.12
C GLN A 50 -0.57 12.87 3.54
N ALA A 51 0.41 12.89 4.45
CA ALA A 51 0.17 12.58 5.85
C ALA A 51 -0.79 13.57 6.53
N HIS A 52 -0.70 14.85 6.18
CA HIS A 52 -1.62 15.88 6.68
C HIS A 52 -3.02 15.79 6.05
N GLU A 53 -3.12 15.30 4.81
CA GLU A 53 -4.39 15.01 4.12
C GLU A 53 -4.97 13.63 4.47
N PHE A 54 -4.20 12.81 5.21
CA PHE A 54 -4.62 11.46 5.54
C PHE A 54 -5.55 11.48 6.75
N GLU A 55 -6.84 11.28 6.48
CA GLU A 55 -7.80 10.93 7.51
C GLU A 55 -7.65 9.44 7.82
N LEU A 56 -7.52 9.09 9.10
CA LEU A 56 -7.59 7.69 9.54
C LEU A 56 -8.88 7.07 8.97
N PRO A 57 -8.83 5.84 8.42
CA PRO A 57 -10.04 5.17 7.98
C PRO A 57 -11.02 5.12 9.16
N ARG A 58 -12.13 5.84 9.05
CA ARG A 58 -13.23 5.68 9.99
C ARG A 58 -13.77 4.29 9.74
N ILE A 59 -13.77 3.44 10.77
CA ILE A 59 -14.59 2.23 10.74
C ILE A 59 -16.02 2.74 10.81
N GLU A 60 -16.59 3.04 9.65
CA GLU A 60 -18.03 2.92 9.54
C GLU A 60 -18.28 1.42 9.71
N ASN A 61 -18.97 1.06 10.80
CA ASN A 61 -19.59 -0.25 10.96
C ASN A 61 -20.62 -0.38 9.83
N THR A 62 -20.15 -0.55 8.59
CA THR A 62 -20.99 -1.05 7.52
C THR A 62 -21.13 -2.52 7.88
N GLU A 63 -22.19 -2.81 8.62
CA GLU A 63 -22.78 -4.14 8.62
C GLU A 63 -22.92 -4.53 7.14
N GLN A 64 -21.95 -5.29 6.64
CA GLN A 64 -22.04 -5.91 5.34
C GLN A 64 -23.15 -6.95 5.48
N ASP A 65 -24.37 -6.51 5.17
CA ASP A 65 -25.50 -7.37 4.88
C ASP A 65 -24.99 -8.47 3.91
N PRO A 66 -25.12 -9.77 4.21
CA PRO A 66 -24.64 -10.86 3.37
C PRO A 66 -25.54 -11.02 2.13
N ALA A 67 -25.86 -9.93 1.45
CA ALA A 67 -26.48 -9.96 0.15
C ALA A 67 -25.43 -10.49 -0.84
N LEU A 68 -25.62 -11.74 -1.27
CA LEU A 68 -24.97 -12.32 -2.44
C LEU A 68 -24.89 -11.24 -3.53
N PRO A 69 -23.70 -10.79 -3.96
CA PRO A 69 -23.61 -9.81 -5.02
C PRO A 69 -24.27 -10.43 -6.24
N ALA A 70 -25.32 -9.76 -6.74
CA ALA A 70 -25.96 -10.11 -8.00
C ALA A 70 -24.87 -10.29 -9.08
N PRO A 71 -25.05 -11.19 -10.07
CA PRO A 71 -24.07 -11.42 -11.12
C PRO A 71 -23.98 -10.18 -12.01
N VAL A 72 -23.22 -9.18 -11.55
CA VAL A 72 -22.73 -8.09 -12.37
C VAL A 72 -21.76 -8.76 -13.33
N HIS A 73 -22.04 -8.66 -14.64
CA HIS A 73 -21.07 -8.98 -15.69
C HIS A 73 -19.86 -8.05 -15.53
N MET A 74 -18.98 -8.36 -14.58
CA MET A 74 -17.77 -7.60 -14.28
C MET A 74 -16.74 -7.97 -15.35
N LYS A 75 -16.61 -7.10 -16.36
CA LYS A 75 -15.59 -7.25 -17.40
C LYS A 75 -14.20 -7.34 -16.76
N ASN A 76 -13.53 -8.46 -17.04
CA ASN A 76 -12.11 -8.75 -16.83
C ASN A 76 -11.58 -8.46 -15.41
N GLY A 77 -11.78 -9.43 -14.53
CA GLY A 77 -11.26 -9.45 -13.17
C GLY A 77 -10.90 -10.87 -12.73
N PHE A 78 -10.26 -11.00 -11.57
CA PHE A 78 -10.00 -12.31 -10.98
C PHE A 78 -10.15 -12.30 -9.46
N PRO A 79 -10.66 -13.40 -8.88
CA PRO A 79 -10.68 -13.57 -7.44
C PRO A 79 -9.31 -14.04 -6.93
N GLY A 80 -9.05 -13.76 -5.67
CA GLY A 80 -7.95 -14.37 -4.93
C GLY A 80 -8.26 -14.45 -3.45
N TRP A 81 -7.43 -15.17 -2.72
CA TRP A 81 -7.51 -15.25 -1.26
C TRP A 81 -6.29 -14.58 -0.62
N ILE A 82 -6.50 -13.84 0.47
CA ILE A 82 -5.42 -13.31 1.28
C ILE A 82 -5.49 -13.85 2.71
N SER A 83 -4.40 -14.46 3.17
CA SER A 83 -4.26 -14.92 4.56
C SER A 83 -3.35 -13.99 5.35
N ALA A 84 -3.58 -13.90 6.66
CA ALA A 84 -2.77 -13.16 7.61
C ALA A 84 -2.61 -13.97 8.90
N PRO A 85 -1.65 -13.61 9.77
CA PRO A 85 -1.58 -14.14 11.13
C PRO A 85 -2.94 -13.99 11.85
N PRO A 86 -3.38 -14.99 12.65
CA PRO A 86 -4.72 -14.97 13.27
C PRO A 86 -5.00 -13.75 14.17
N THR A 87 -3.95 -13.11 14.67
CA THR A 87 -4.03 -11.93 15.54
C THR A 87 -4.08 -10.62 14.78
N PHE A 88 -3.99 -10.64 13.44
CA PHE A 88 -4.00 -9.42 12.65
C PHE A 88 -5.40 -8.79 12.62
N GLN A 89 -5.47 -7.54 13.09
CA GLN A 89 -6.61 -6.66 12.92
C GLN A 89 -6.12 -5.38 12.27
N GLY A 90 -6.80 -4.93 11.21
CA GLY A 90 -6.35 -3.76 10.47
C GLY A 90 -6.93 -3.66 9.07
N THR A 91 -6.33 -2.81 8.25
CA THR A 91 -6.72 -2.62 6.85
C THR A 91 -5.71 -3.28 5.94
N ILE A 92 -6.18 -4.14 5.04
CA ILE A 92 -5.39 -4.82 4.03
C ILE A 92 -5.69 -4.17 2.68
N TYR A 93 -4.64 -3.75 1.98
CA TYR A 93 -4.74 -3.24 0.63
C TYR A 93 -4.09 -4.23 -0.32
N VAL A 94 -4.83 -4.67 -1.33
CA VAL A 94 -4.32 -5.55 -2.39
C VAL A 94 -4.25 -4.73 -3.68
N GLY A 95 -3.07 -4.71 -4.30
CA GLY A 95 -2.79 -3.90 -5.48
C GLY A 95 -2.12 -4.72 -6.58
N LEU A 96 -2.56 -4.48 -7.82
CA LEU A 96 -1.99 -5.07 -9.02
C LEU A 96 -1.13 -4.05 -9.74
N PHE A 97 0.14 -4.37 -9.99
CA PHE A 97 1.10 -3.45 -10.60
C PHE A 97 1.60 -3.96 -11.96
N SER A 98 1.84 -3.05 -12.90
CA SER A 98 2.42 -3.37 -14.21
C SER A 98 3.94 -3.61 -14.18
N ARG A 99 4.58 -3.47 -13.01
CA ARG A 99 6.03 -3.63 -12.83
C ARG A 99 6.34 -4.42 -11.54
N PRO A 100 7.45 -5.17 -11.50
CA PRO A 100 7.84 -5.96 -10.33
C PRO A 100 8.28 -5.10 -9.12
N ILE A 101 8.63 -3.84 -9.38
CA ILE A 101 8.91 -2.82 -8.37
C ILE A 101 7.85 -1.73 -8.53
N PRO A 102 7.00 -1.47 -7.52
CA PRO A 102 5.80 -0.66 -7.68
C PRO A 102 6.08 0.86 -7.72
N GLN A 103 6.66 1.37 -8.82
CA GLN A 103 7.03 2.79 -9.00
C GLN A 103 5.84 3.73 -9.32
N GLY A 104 4.61 3.22 -9.29
CA GLY A 104 3.39 3.93 -9.73
C GLY A 104 2.15 3.46 -8.94
N PRO A 105 0.97 4.09 -9.15
CA PRO A 105 -0.27 3.57 -8.59
C PRO A 105 -0.56 2.17 -9.15
N PRO A 106 -1.29 1.32 -8.40
CA PRO A 106 -1.73 0.04 -8.93
C PRO A 106 -2.71 0.25 -10.10
N VAL A 107 -2.67 -0.67 -11.07
CA VAL A 107 -3.60 -0.76 -12.19
C VAL A 107 -5.02 -1.05 -11.69
N SER A 108 -5.13 -1.93 -10.68
CA SER A 108 -6.36 -2.22 -9.96
C SER A 108 -6.04 -2.45 -8.49
N CYS A 109 -6.92 -2.03 -7.59
CA CYS A 109 -6.74 -2.21 -6.16
C CYS A 109 -8.06 -2.45 -5.45
N THR A 110 -7.98 -3.17 -4.34
CA THR A 110 -9.10 -3.40 -3.42
C THR A 110 -8.63 -3.29 -1.97
N GLN A 111 -9.58 -3.06 -1.07
CA GLN A 111 -9.36 -2.88 0.36
C GLN A 111 -10.20 -3.90 1.13
N LEU A 112 -9.60 -4.50 2.15
CA LEU A 112 -10.25 -5.44 3.06
C LEU A 112 -10.00 -5.02 4.51
N HIS A 113 -10.92 -5.37 5.40
CA HIS A 113 -10.81 -5.17 6.84
C HIS A 113 -10.51 -6.46 7.61
N ALA A 114 -10.50 -7.61 6.92
CA ALA A 114 -10.13 -8.91 7.44
C ALA A 114 -9.49 -9.77 6.32
N PRO A 115 -8.67 -10.78 6.65
CA PRO A 115 -8.18 -11.77 5.69
C PRO A 115 -9.35 -12.53 5.07
N GLY A 116 -9.27 -12.89 3.78
CA GLY A 116 -10.34 -13.60 3.09
C GLY A 116 -10.31 -13.46 1.58
N PHE A 117 -11.48 -13.66 0.96
CA PHE A 117 -11.66 -13.46 -0.47
C PHE A 117 -11.58 -11.99 -0.85
N TYR A 118 -10.85 -11.72 -1.93
CA TYR A 118 -10.83 -10.41 -2.58
C TYR A 118 -11.07 -10.57 -4.08
N HIS A 119 -11.44 -9.47 -4.73
CA HIS A 119 -11.63 -9.42 -6.17
C HIS A 119 -11.00 -8.16 -6.75
N LEU A 120 -10.29 -8.31 -7.86
CA LEU A 120 -9.75 -7.21 -8.65
C LEU A 120 -10.47 -7.15 -9.98
N THR A 121 -10.84 -5.95 -10.42
CA THR A 121 -11.67 -5.73 -11.62
C THR A 121 -11.02 -4.72 -12.56
N ASN A 122 -11.58 -4.62 -13.77
CA ASN A 122 -11.20 -3.66 -14.81
C ASN A 122 -9.71 -3.79 -15.21
N ILE A 123 -9.28 -5.03 -15.45
CA ILE A 123 -7.90 -5.34 -15.80
C ILE A 123 -7.82 -5.73 -17.28
N SER A 124 -6.91 -5.09 -18.00
CA SER A 124 -6.61 -5.44 -19.40
C SER A 124 -5.69 -6.66 -19.47
N ASP A 125 -5.56 -7.22 -20.68
CA ASP A 125 -4.55 -8.23 -20.93
C ASP A 125 -3.14 -7.68 -20.68
N GLY A 126 -2.28 -8.50 -20.09
CA GLY A 126 -0.92 -8.11 -19.75
C GLY A 126 -0.28 -8.98 -18.68
N VAL A 127 0.93 -8.58 -18.29
CA VAL A 127 1.72 -9.22 -17.23
C VAL A 127 1.76 -8.28 -16.04
N TYR A 128 1.33 -8.79 -14.88
CA TYR A 128 1.15 -7.99 -13.67
C TYR A 128 1.81 -8.63 -12.47
N TYR A 129 2.03 -7.83 -11.44
CA TYR A 129 2.64 -8.25 -10.19
C TYR A 129 1.70 -7.89 -9.06
N LEU A 130 1.26 -8.92 -8.34
CA LEU A 130 0.28 -8.79 -7.27
C LEU A 130 1.02 -8.59 -5.94
N MET A 131 0.60 -7.57 -5.19
CA MET A 131 1.20 -7.21 -3.91
C MET A 131 0.10 -6.79 -2.93
N ALA A 132 0.31 -7.03 -1.65
CA ALA A 132 -0.54 -6.49 -0.60
C ALA A 132 0.26 -5.88 0.54
N ALA A 133 -0.38 -4.94 1.23
CA ALA A 133 0.12 -4.34 2.45
C ALA A 133 -1.00 -4.26 3.46
N ALA A 134 -0.73 -4.78 4.65
CA ALA A 134 -1.65 -4.77 5.76
C ALA A 134 -1.11 -3.86 6.86
N PHE A 135 -1.92 -2.88 7.21
CA PHE A 135 -1.65 -1.91 8.26
C PHE A 135 -2.46 -2.30 9.47
N PRO A 136 -1.82 -2.53 10.63
CA PRO A 136 -2.53 -2.79 11.88
C PRO A 136 -3.56 -1.69 12.15
N MET A 137 -4.63 -2.05 12.85
CA MET A 137 -5.53 -1.08 13.47
C MET A 137 -4.69 -0.10 14.29
N ALA A 138 -4.63 1.14 13.84
CA ALA A 138 -3.95 2.20 14.53
C ALA A 138 -5.00 3.18 15.04
N THR A 139 -5.06 3.37 16.35
CA THR A 139 -5.87 4.40 17.00
C THR A 139 -5.27 5.80 16.78
N ASP A 140 -4.04 5.87 16.24
CA ASP A 140 -3.26 7.10 16.04
C ASP A 140 -2.66 7.13 14.62
N LEU A 141 -2.73 8.30 13.99
CA LEU A 141 -2.10 8.61 12.71
C LEU A 141 -0.60 8.29 12.72
N GLN A 142 0.09 8.49 13.85
CA GLN A 142 1.51 8.22 13.97
C GLN A 142 1.84 6.72 13.87
N LEU A 143 1.02 5.84 14.46
CA LEU A 143 1.16 4.38 14.33
C LEU A 143 0.81 3.89 12.92
N TYR A 144 -0.07 4.61 12.23
CA TYR A 144 -0.46 4.29 10.86
C TYR A 144 0.59 4.73 9.83
N LEU A 145 1.23 5.88 10.08
CA LEU A 145 2.28 6.47 9.26
C LEU A 145 3.67 5.92 9.56
N GLU A 146 3.88 5.36 10.76
CA GLU A 146 5.03 4.58 11.19
C GLU A 146 4.59 3.22 11.75
N PRO A 147 4.08 2.29 10.93
CA PRO A 147 3.61 0.99 11.42
C PRO A 147 4.73 0.11 12.02
N GLY A 148 5.97 0.63 12.09
CA GLY A 148 7.10 -0.07 12.69
C GLY A 148 7.35 -1.40 12.00
N GLU A 149 7.62 -2.42 12.81
CA GLU A 149 7.79 -3.82 12.38
C GLU A 149 6.45 -4.55 12.16
N ASN A 150 5.31 -3.89 12.39
CA ASN A 150 4.00 -4.53 12.40
C ASN A 150 3.24 -4.40 11.07
N ILE A 151 3.80 -3.74 10.06
CA ILE A 151 3.25 -3.80 8.70
C ILE A 151 3.49 -5.20 8.14
N LEU A 152 2.45 -5.81 7.59
CA LEU A 152 2.60 -7.09 6.88
C LEU A 152 2.54 -6.85 5.38
N LEU A 153 3.42 -7.53 4.65
CA LEU A 153 3.51 -7.46 3.20
C LEU A 153 3.22 -8.84 2.61
N ALA A 154 2.62 -8.84 1.43
CA ALA A 154 2.53 -10.03 0.60
C ALA A 154 2.91 -9.69 -0.84
N LYS A 155 3.46 -10.68 -1.53
CA LYS A 155 3.77 -10.62 -2.96
C LYS A 155 3.47 -12.00 -3.56
N SER A 156 2.87 -12.04 -4.74
CA SER A 156 2.70 -13.30 -5.46
C SER A 156 4.06 -13.92 -5.81
N ALA A 157 4.12 -15.25 -5.86
CA ALA A 157 5.35 -15.99 -6.19
C ALA A 157 5.88 -15.68 -7.60
N GLY A 158 4.97 -15.39 -8.53
CA GLY A 158 5.26 -15.01 -9.90
C GLY A 158 4.29 -13.94 -10.41
N PRO A 159 4.42 -13.52 -11.69
CA PRO A 159 3.48 -12.60 -12.28
C PRO A 159 2.10 -13.24 -12.46
N ILE A 160 1.06 -12.41 -12.46
CA ILE A 160 -0.27 -12.75 -12.93
C ILE A 160 -0.35 -12.35 -14.40
N ILE A 161 -0.60 -13.32 -15.27
CA ILE A 161 -0.71 -13.12 -16.70
C ILE A 161 -2.19 -13.17 -17.06
N ILE A 162 -2.68 -12.11 -17.68
CA ILE A 162 -4.06 -12.01 -18.14
C ILE A 162 -4.04 -11.99 -19.66
N HIS A 163 -4.75 -12.93 -20.28
CA HIS A 163 -4.86 -13.01 -21.73
C HIS A 163 -6.23 -13.54 -22.14
N ASN A 164 -6.98 -12.77 -22.93
CA ASN A 164 -8.34 -13.09 -23.39
C ASN A 164 -9.28 -13.52 -22.25
N GLY A 165 -9.17 -12.86 -21.09
CA GLY A 165 -9.98 -13.17 -19.90
C GLY A 165 -9.52 -14.39 -19.10
N TYR A 166 -8.51 -15.13 -19.57
CA TYR A 166 -7.86 -16.18 -18.80
C TYR A 166 -6.78 -15.59 -17.89
N VAL A 167 -6.72 -16.09 -16.66
CA VAL A 167 -5.72 -15.67 -15.67
C VAL A 167 -4.82 -16.84 -15.34
N ALA A 168 -3.52 -16.67 -15.56
CA ALA A 168 -2.48 -17.61 -15.21
C ALA A 168 -1.59 -17.04 -14.08
N GLY A 169 -1.21 -17.90 -13.14
CA GLY A 169 -0.49 -17.53 -11.92
C GLY A 169 -1.33 -17.77 -10.66
N ASP A 170 -0.69 -17.69 -9.50
CA ASP A 170 -1.38 -17.85 -8.21
C ASP A 170 -1.81 -16.48 -7.66
N PRO A 171 -3.12 -16.17 -7.62
CA PRO A 171 -3.63 -14.92 -7.06
C PRO A 171 -3.66 -14.95 -5.53
N ASN A 172 -3.29 -16.05 -4.88
CA ASN A 172 -3.33 -16.11 -3.42
C ASN A 172 -2.12 -15.43 -2.79
N LEU A 173 -2.37 -14.76 -1.67
CA LEU A 173 -1.38 -13.98 -0.94
C LEU A 173 -1.31 -14.43 0.51
N VAL A 174 -0.10 -14.49 1.03
CA VAL A 174 0.16 -14.74 2.45
C VAL A 174 0.88 -13.53 3.01
N LEU A 175 0.23 -12.82 3.92
CA LEU A 175 0.81 -11.67 4.61
C LEU A 175 1.89 -12.15 5.59
N ARG A 176 3.07 -11.55 5.46
CA ARG A 176 4.24 -11.83 6.29
C ARG A 176 4.96 -10.55 6.70
N PRO A 177 5.81 -10.58 7.73
CA PRO A 177 6.67 -9.45 8.04
C PRO A 177 7.55 -9.03 6.85
N PRO A 178 7.98 -7.75 6.79
CA PRO A 178 8.80 -7.25 5.70
C PRO A 178 10.18 -7.91 5.71
N LEU A 179 10.64 -8.36 4.55
CA LEU A 179 11.98 -8.84 4.30
C LEU A 179 12.85 -7.70 3.75
N LEU A 180 14.17 -7.81 3.93
CA LEU A 180 15.15 -6.86 3.37
C LEU A 180 15.09 -6.75 1.84
N THR A 181 14.54 -7.77 1.16
CA THR A 181 14.35 -7.84 -0.30
C THR A 181 13.02 -7.23 -0.76
N ASP A 182 12.13 -6.86 0.16
CA ASP A 182 10.86 -6.25 -0.22
C ASP A 182 11.12 -4.81 -0.73
N PRO A 183 10.51 -4.43 -1.87
CA PRO A 183 10.72 -3.10 -2.43
C PRO A 183 10.21 -2.03 -1.45
N PRO A 184 10.98 -0.94 -1.22
CA PRO A 184 10.67 0.08 -0.21
C PRO A 184 9.31 0.80 -0.39
N LEU A 185 8.71 0.67 -1.56
CA LEU A 185 7.50 1.37 -2.03
C LEU A 185 6.19 0.92 -1.36
N VAL A 186 6.21 -0.14 -0.57
CA VAL A 186 5.01 -0.70 0.07
C VAL A 186 4.54 0.17 1.26
N MET A 187 5.43 1.00 1.83
CA MET A 187 5.11 1.84 3.00
C MET A 187 4.30 3.11 2.69
N ALA A 188 4.02 3.39 1.42
CA ALA A 188 3.29 4.58 0.96
C ALA A 188 1.85 4.27 0.51
N LEU A 189 1.41 3.01 0.56
CA LEU A 189 0.13 2.58 -0.01
C LEU A 189 -1.10 3.31 0.54
N PRO A 190 -1.24 3.58 1.84
CA PRO A 190 -2.45 4.24 2.34
C PRO A 190 -2.59 5.67 1.80
N LEU A 191 -1.46 6.37 1.67
CA LEU A 191 -1.39 7.72 1.12
C LEU A 191 -1.67 7.77 -0.39
N ARG A 192 -1.52 6.64 -1.08
CA ARG A 192 -1.76 6.52 -2.54
C ARG A 192 -3.19 6.10 -2.87
N ILE A 193 -3.90 5.47 -1.93
CA ILE A 193 -5.26 4.95 -2.14
C ILE A 193 -6.33 6.03 -1.86
N ASN A 194 -6.04 7.04 -1.04
CA ASN A 194 -6.99 8.10 -0.69
C ASN A 194 -7.32 9.12 -1.80
N ARG A 195 -7.11 8.80 -3.09
CA ARG A 195 -7.50 9.66 -4.23
C ARG A 195 -8.73 9.19 -5.01
N LYS A 196 -9.32 8.03 -4.72
CA LYS A 196 -10.43 7.50 -5.54
C LYS A 196 -11.81 7.40 -4.88
N THR A 197 -11.98 7.72 -3.60
CA THR A 197 -13.31 7.73 -2.93
C THR A 197 -14.03 9.08 -2.98
N LYS A 198 -13.45 10.11 -3.62
CA LYS A 198 -14.14 11.38 -3.91
C LYS A 198 -14.31 11.58 -5.41
N ARG A 199 -15.23 10.87 -6.04
CA ARG A 199 -15.93 11.36 -7.24
C ARG A 199 -17.39 10.90 -7.19
N TYR A 200 -18.21 11.88 -6.80
CA TYR A 200 -19.64 12.11 -7.09
C TYR A 200 -20.60 10.92 -6.99
#